data_AF-A0A4R2HFB4-F1
#
_entry.id   AF-A0A4R2HFB4-F1
#
_cell.length_a   1.000
_cell.length_b   1.000
_cell.length_c   1.000
_cell.angle_alpha   90.00
_cell.angle_beta   90.00
_cell.angle_gamma   90.00
#
_symmetry.space_group_name_H-M   'P 1'
#
loop_
_entity.id
_entity.type
_entity.pdbx_description
1 polymer ?
#
loop_
_entity_poly.entity_id
_entity_poly.type
_entity_poly.pdbx_seq_one_letter_code
_entity_poly.pdbx_strand_id
1 'polypeptide(L)'
;MSKSDAPMTILKNQNKTVILNYEKEVIKGKAEYTLKTLQVIYSDGKIELFEEDSNGKAINSADMVPVEPSIGLLAYGDKIKRDYYKSLLKGKYNEIENLVVLSGAGSSVGVGKENVGLTMAGLWQKMETVDLACLTRLIKATKYSKLEEDGSFDSDNIVKDLEALLSIAGMKNKVESEKQLDDDILTARKIIAEFCDLKLPDNAPHIEFLTKAVLRPQKFPRVKIFTLNYDTLFEQSAAREKFTVIDGFTFSSPRTFNGKYFDYDIIETRHNRQDKKDSTIPKLFYLFKMHGSLNWKHVDGDIEQTDGEIDVSKRVMVFPQDSKYEHSYEQPYFEMMARFQQSLRVENTLLITIGFSFLDKHISSVILETLKQNPSLHLIALTYPEVIYTEKSYQIELHRIAELQSRITFVAETFVDFSKNFPENIAHNRVDVLEELNFQLKKLTKENV
;
A
#
# COMPACT_ATOMS: atom_id res chain seq x y z
N MET A 1 11.61 -32.55 1.18
CA MET A 1 12.03 -31.57 2.22
C MET A 1 12.02 -30.23 1.52
N SER A 2 11.20 -29.23 1.85
CA SER A 2 10.66 -28.78 3.13
C SER A 2 9.13 -28.90 3.23
N LYS A 3 8.62 -28.78 4.45
CA LYS A 3 7.20 -28.57 4.76
C LYS A 3 6.70 -27.40 3.90
N SER A 4 5.53 -27.53 3.27
CA SER A 4 4.83 -26.38 2.72
C SER A 4 4.50 -25.47 3.90
N ASP A 5 5.30 -24.41 4.10
CA ASP A 5 5.05 -23.46 5.18
C ASP A 5 3.72 -22.76 4.90
N ALA A 6 2.73 -23.11 5.72
CA ALA A 6 1.42 -22.50 5.73
C ALA A 6 1.58 -20.97 5.91
N PRO A 7 0.98 -20.12 5.05
CA PRO A 7 1.01 -18.68 5.27
C PRO A 7 0.54 -18.32 6.68
N MET A 8 1.36 -17.56 7.41
CA MET A 8 1.06 -17.17 8.79
C MET A 8 0.96 -15.65 8.90
N THR A 9 -0.07 -15.18 9.60
CA THR A 9 -0.20 -13.77 9.97
C THR A 9 0.10 -13.60 11.45
N ILE A 10 1.05 -12.74 11.79
CA ILE A 10 1.45 -12.46 13.17
C ILE A 10 1.12 -11.01 13.53
N LEU A 11 0.20 -10.83 14.47
CA LEU A 11 -0.13 -9.54 15.08
C LEU A 11 0.50 -9.50 16.47
N LYS A 12 1.49 -8.64 16.69
CA LYS A 12 2.22 -8.55 17.95
C LYS A 12 2.22 -7.14 18.54
N ASN A 13 2.03 -7.07 19.86
CA ASN A 13 2.06 -5.87 20.69
C ASN A 13 2.60 -6.28 22.07
N GLN A 14 2.66 -5.34 23.01
CA GLN A 14 3.24 -5.59 24.34
C GLN A 14 2.42 -6.59 25.17
N ASN A 15 1.12 -6.75 24.89
CA ASN A 15 0.18 -7.45 25.76
C ASN A 15 -0.30 -8.80 25.20
N LYS A 16 -0.32 -8.97 23.87
CA LYS A 16 -0.81 -10.18 23.21
C LYS A 16 -0.25 -10.35 21.78
N THR A 17 -0.06 -11.60 21.37
CA THR A 17 0.30 -12.03 20.03
C THR A 17 -0.83 -12.87 19.44
N VAL A 18 -1.29 -12.53 18.24
CA VAL A 18 -2.29 -13.32 17.51
C VAL A 18 -1.60 -13.92 16.29
N ILE A 19 -1.70 -15.24 16.14
CA ILE A 19 -1.11 -16.00 15.05
C ILE A 19 -2.26 -16.68 14.30
N LEU A 20 -2.40 -16.36 13.01
CA LEU A 20 -3.37 -17.01 12.12
C LEU A 20 -2.60 -17.86 11.12
N ASN A 21 -2.81 -19.18 11.13
CA ASN A 21 -2.16 -20.11 10.21
C ASN A 21 -3.14 -20.52 9.10
N TYR A 22 -2.78 -20.20 7.87
CA TYR A 22 -3.58 -20.47 6.68
C TYR A 22 -2.97 -21.62 5.88
N GLU A 23 -3.79 -22.55 5.41
CA GLU A 23 -3.38 -23.52 4.39
C GLU A 23 -3.70 -22.95 3.01
N LYS A 24 -2.74 -23.08 2.08
CA LYS A 24 -2.91 -22.66 0.68
C LYS A 24 -3.42 -23.85 -0.14
N GLU A 25 -4.59 -23.71 -0.74
CA GLU A 25 -5.10 -24.61 -1.76
C GLU A 25 -5.10 -23.91 -3.12
N VAL A 26 -4.60 -24.59 -4.15
CA VAL A 26 -4.61 -24.04 -5.52
C VAL A 26 -5.80 -24.65 -6.25
N ILE A 27 -6.86 -23.87 -6.42
CA ILE A 27 -8.07 -24.29 -7.13
C ILE A 27 -8.14 -23.51 -8.45
N LYS A 28 -8.05 -24.23 -9.58
CA LYS A 28 -8.13 -23.66 -10.94
C LYS A 28 -7.13 -22.51 -11.18
N GLY A 29 -5.92 -22.62 -10.64
CA GLY A 29 -4.87 -21.61 -10.81
C GLY A 29 -5.01 -20.35 -9.94
N LYS A 30 -6.02 -20.30 -9.05
CA LYS A 30 -6.11 -19.28 -7.98
C LYS A 30 -5.72 -19.91 -6.65
N ALA A 31 -4.90 -19.21 -5.89
CA ALA A 31 -4.60 -19.59 -4.51
C ALA A 31 -5.76 -19.16 -3.61
N GLU A 32 -6.42 -20.13 -2.98
CA GLU A 32 -7.36 -19.92 -1.89
C GLU A 32 -6.66 -20.24 -0.57
N TYR A 33 -6.98 -19.48 0.48
CA TYR A 33 -6.41 -19.67 1.82
C TYR A 33 -7.51 -20.04 2.79
N THR A 34 -7.36 -21.22 3.39
CA THR A 34 -8.26 -21.69 4.44
C THR A 34 -7.56 -21.54 5.78
N LEU A 35 -8.15 -20.75 6.70
CA LEU A 35 -7.60 -20.61 8.05
C LEU A 35 -7.71 -21.95 8.78
N LYS A 36 -6.60 -22.54 9.20
CA LYS A 36 -6.55 -23.83 9.90
C LYS A 36 -6.60 -23.68 11.41
N THR A 37 -5.75 -22.80 11.92
CA THR A 37 -5.62 -22.58 13.36
C THR A 37 -5.47 -21.10 13.63
N LEU A 38 -6.03 -20.68 14.75
CA LEU A 38 -5.87 -19.36 15.32
C LEU A 38 -5.28 -19.55 16.72
N GLN A 39 -4.17 -18.88 17.00
CA GLN A 39 -3.52 -18.89 18.31
C GLN A 39 -3.51 -17.47 18.88
N VAL A 40 -3.94 -17.31 20.12
CA VAL A 40 -3.83 -16.06 20.86
C VAL A 40 -2.95 -16.30 22.07
N ILE A 41 -1.77 -15.67 22.08
CA ILE A 41 -0.78 -15.75 23.15
C ILE A 41 -0.84 -14.45 23.95
N TYR A 42 -1.17 -14.53 25.22
CA TYR A 42 -1.23 -13.38 26.13
C TYR A 42 0.12 -13.16 26.82
N SER A 43 0.35 -11.94 27.30
CA SER A 43 1.59 -11.53 27.99
C SER A 43 1.87 -12.27 29.30
N ASP A 44 0.83 -12.84 29.92
CA ASP A 44 0.94 -13.72 31.09
C ASP A 44 1.33 -15.17 30.74
N GLY A 45 1.54 -15.46 29.45
CA GLY A 45 1.89 -16.78 28.94
C GLY A 45 0.69 -17.68 28.63
N LYS A 46 -0.55 -17.20 28.83
CA LYS A 46 -1.75 -17.96 28.44
C LYS A 46 -1.79 -18.11 26.92
N ILE A 47 -2.07 -19.33 26.44
CA ILE A 47 -2.25 -19.63 25.01
C ILE A 47 -3.68 -20.13 24.82
N GLU A 48 -4.43 -19.46 23.96
CA GLU A 48 -5.75 -19.90 23.49
C GLU A 48 -5.61 -20.37 22.04
N LEU A 49 -5.97 -21.64 21.80
CA LEU A 49 -6.00 -22.24 20.46
C LEU A 49 -7.45 -22.36 20.00
N PHE A 50 -7.70 -21.97 18.76
CA PHE A 50 -9.01 -22.07 18.13
C PHE A 50 -8.91 -22.82 16.80
N GLU A 51 -9.88 -23.69 16.58
CA GLU A 51 -9.99 -24.58 15.43
C GLU A 51 -11.44 -24.61 14.93
N GLU A 52 -11.66 -25.28 13.81
CA GLU A 52 -12.98 -25.40 13.19
C GLU A 52 -13.60 -26.76 13.54
N ASP A 53 -14.85 -26.75 14.01
CA ASP A 53 -15.60 -27.99 14.27
C ASP A 53 -16.08 -28.66 12.97
N SER A 54 -16.68 -29.85 13.08
CA SER A 54 -17.23 -30.58 11.93
C SER A 54 -18.36 -29.86 11.17
N ASN A 55 -18.88 -28.76 11.72
CA ASN A 55 -19.93 -27.93 11.13
C ASN A 55 -19.40 -26.57 10.63
N GLY A 56 -18.09 -26.35 10.61
CA GLY A 56 -17.50 -25.10 10.13
C GLY A 56 -17.49 -23.95 11.16
N LYS A 57 -17.65 -24.24 12.46
CA LYS A 57 -17.74 -23.23 13.52
C LYS A 57 -16.44 -23.12 14.32
N ALA A 58 -16.10 -21.89 14.72
CA ALA A 58 -14.95 -21.64 15.57
C ALA A 58 -15.19 -22.22 16.98
N ILE A 59 -14.29 -23.10 17.44
CA ILE A 59 -14.29 -23.68 18.78
C ILE A 59 -12.96 -23.40 19.49
N ASN A 60 -13.00 -23.21 20.80
CA ASN A 60 -11.77 -23.21 21.61
C ASN A 60 -11.31 -24.67 21.80
N SER A 61 -10.09 -24.99 21.37
CA SER A 61 -9.57 -26.37 21.41
C SER A 61 -9.41 -26.93 22.83
N ALA A 62 -9.35 -26.07 23.87
CA ALA A 62 -9.25 -26.51 25.26
C ALA A 62 -10.60 -27.01 25.82
N ASP A 63 -11.69 -26.28 25.53
CA ASP A 63 -13.00 -26.51 26.17
C ASP A 63 -14.06 -27.05 25.19
N MET A 64 -13.75 -27.12 23.88
CA MET A 64 -14.67 -27.51 22.79
C MET A 64 -15.97 -26.67 22.74
N VAL A 65 -15.95 -25.48 23.34
CA VAL A 65 -17.09 -24.56 23.38
C VAL A 65 -17.05 -23.66 22.14
N PRO A 66 -18.18 -23.51 21.41
CA PRO A 66 -18.28 -22.57 20.31
C PRO A 66 -18.00 -21.13 20.76
N VAL A 67 -17.22 -20.43 19.95
CA VAL A 67 -16.88 -19.04 20.20
C VAL A 67 -17.96 -18.13 19.62
N GLU A 68 -18.64 -17.38 20.51
CA GLU A 68 -19.79 -16.52 20.16
C GLU A 68 -20.93 -17.31 19.44
N PRO A 69 -22.13 -16.73 19.22
CA PRO A 69 -23.17 -17.44 18.49
C PRO A 69 -22.78 -17.61 17.01
N SER A 70 -22.23 -18.79 16.66
CA SER A 70 -22.22 -19.38 15.31
C SER A 70 -21.50 -18.60 14.19
N ILE A 71 -20.24 -18.22 14.41
CA ILE A 71 -19.35 -17.72 13.33
C ILE A 71 -18.28 -18.76 12.97
N GLY A 72 -17.88 -18.79 11.69
CA GLY A 72 -16.81 -19.65 11.22
C GLY A 72 -15.42 -19.19 11.67
N LEU A 73 -14.43 -20.10 11.68
CA LEU A 73 -13.08 -19.82 12.19
C LEU A 73 -12.42 -18.64 11.48
N LEU A 74 -12.56 -18.56 10.15
CA LEU A 74 -12.04 -17.45 9.34
C LEU A 74 -12.64 -16.10 9.76
N ALA A 75 -13.96 -16.04 9.92
CA ALA A 75 -14.66 -14.81 10.30
C ALA A 75 -14.28 -14.37 11.73
N TYR A 76 -14.10 -15.33 12.65
CA TYR A 76 -13.62 -15.04 14.00
C TYR A 76 -12.17 -14.55 14.00
N GLY A 77 -11.29 -15.20 13.24
CA GLY A 77 -9.91 -14.77 13.06
C GLY A 77 -9.81 -13.36 12.49
N ASP A 78 -10.61 -13.04 11.48
CA ASP A 78 -10.71 -11.69 10.92
C ASP A 78 -11.23 -10.68 11.94
N LYS A 79 -12.23 -11.04 12.75
CA LYS A 79 -12.75 -10.19 13.82
C LYS A 79 -11.65 -9.86 14.83
N ILE A 80 -10.96 -10.86 15.38
CA ILE A 80 -9.87 -10.65 16.34
C ILE A 80 -8.77 -9.78 15.73
N LYS A 81 -8.35 -10.10 14.49
CA LYS A 81 -7.34 -9.31 13.77
C LYS A 81 -7.74 -7.85 13.64
N ARG A 82 -8.99 -7.60 13.24
CA ARG A 82 -9.53 -6.25 13.06
C ARG A 82 -9.62 -5.50 14.38
N ASP A 83 -10.15 -6.13 15.42
CA ASP A 83 -10.23 -5.56 16.75
C ASP A 83 -8.83 -5.25 17.32
N TYR A 84 -7.86 -6.11 17.00
CA TYR A 84 -6.46 -5.93 17.37
C TYR A 84 -5.87 -4.66 16.78
N TYR A 85 -5.84 -4.53 15.45
CA TYR A 85 -5.19 -3.37 14.83
C TYR A 85 -6.01 -2.11 15.05
N LYS A 86 -7.35 -2.19 15.18
CA LYS A 86 -8.19 -1.04 15.56
C LYS A 86 -7.80 -0.54 16.94
N SER A 87 -7.61 -1.43 17.91
CA SER A 87 -7.16 -1.07 19.25
C SER A 87 -5.76 -0.48 19.23
N LEU A 88 -4.83 -1.10 18.49
CA LEU A 88 -3.46 -0.61 18.31
C LEU A 88 -3.48 0.80 17.73
N LEU A 89 -4.16 1.00 16.61
CA LEU A 89 -4.27 2.29 15.95
C LEU A 89 -4.95 3.32 16.86
N LYS A 90 -6.11 3.02 17.47
CA LYS A 90 -6.81 3.95 18.38
C LYS A 90 -5.96 4.37 19.58
N GLY A 91 -5.27 3.44 20.22
CA GLY A 91 -4.36 3.75 21.33
C GLY A 91 -3.20 4.60 20.86
N LYS A 92 -2.59 4.23 19.73
CA LYS A 92 -1.48 4.95 19.12
C LYS A 92 -1.86 6.30 18.53
N TYR A 93 -3.11 6.54 18.12
CA TYR A 93 -3.55 7.82 17.53
C TYR A 93 -3.39 9.01 18.48
N ASN A 94 -3.42 8.76 19.79
CA ASN A 94 -3.21 9.81 20.80
C ASN A 94 -1.73 10.02 21.16
N GLU A 95 -0.89 9.00 20.95
CA GLU A 95 0.55 9.02 21.27
C GLU A 95 1.43 9.41 20.07
N ILE A 96 1.02 8.99 18.87
CA ILE A 96 1.78 9.13 17.63
C ILE A 96 1.41 10.45 16.98
N GLU A 97 2.43 11.30 16.84
CA GLU A 97 2.30 12.61 16.22
C GLU A 97 2.33 12.48 14.69
N ASN A 98 3.27 11.69 14.17
CA ASN A 98 3.56 11.61 12.74
C ASN A 98 2.95 10.36 12.11
N LEU A 99 2.06 10.54 11.11
CA LEU A 99 1.51 9.44 10.32
C LEU A 99 2.10 9.47 8.91
N VAL A 100 2.85 8.42 8.59
CA VAL A 100 3.44 8.19 7.27
C VAL A 100 2.79 6.95 6.67
N VAL A 101 2.32 7.06 5.44
CA VAL A 101 1.73 5.95 4.69
C VAL A 101 2.64 5.65 3.51
N LEU A 102 2.99 4.39 3.29
CA LEU A 102 3.64 3.92 2.08
C LEU A 102 2.68 2.99 1.33
N SER A 103 2.17 3.44 0.19
CA SER A 103 1.31 2.67 -0.69
C SER A 103 2.14 2.00 -1.79
N GLY A 104 2.03 0.67 -1.87
CA GLY A 104 2.54 -0.13 -2.98
C GLY A 104 1.41 -0.59 -3.92
N ALA A 105 1.76 -1.45 -4.87
CA ALA A 105 0.84 -1.91 -5.92
C ALA A 105 -0.47 -2.47 -5.37
N GLY A 106 -0.43 -3.14 -4.21
CA GLY A 106 -1.62 -3.76 -3.60
C GLY A 106 -2.72 -2.78 -3.18
N SER A 107 -2.46 -1.47 -3.10
CA SER A 107 -3.54 -0.49 -2.89
C SER A 107 -4.36 -0.22 -4.16
N SER A 108 -3.78 -0.45 -5.34
CA SER A 108 -4.44 -0.23 -6.63
C SER A 108 -4.98 -1.51 -7.25
N VAL A 109 -4.46 -2.68 -6.84
CA VAL A 109 -4.91 -3.99 -7.36
C VAL A 109 -6.42 -4.18 -7.17
N GLY A 110 -7.12 -4.48 -8.26
CA GLY A 110 -8.57 -4.70 -8.26
C GLY A 110 -9.41 -3.42 -8.18
N VAL A 111 -8.79 -2.23 -8.22
CA VAL A 111 -9.48 -0.94 -8.20
C VAL A 111 -9.49 -0.33 -9.60
N GLY A 112 -10.66 0.10 -10.07
CA GLY A 112 -10.84 0.86 -11.31
C GLY A 112 -12.16 0.54 -12.04
N LYS A 113 -12.71 1.47 -12.84
CA LYS A 113 -13.98 1.28 -13.58
C LYS A 113 -13.80 0.54 -14.91
N GLU A 114 -12.84 0.97 -15.72
CA GLU A 114 -12.60 0.45 -17.09
C GLU A 114 -11.45 -0.56 -17.06
N ASN A 115 -10.26 -0.07 -16.69
CA ASN A 115 -9.14 -0.88 -16.29
C ASN A 115 -9.14 -1.05 -14.77
N VAL A 116 -8.73 -2.23 -14.31
CA VAL A 116 -8.47 -2.50 -12.89
C VAL A 116 -6.98 -2.57 -12.65
N GLY A 117 -6.50 -2.08 -11.51
CA GLY A 117 -5.08 -2.20 -11.18
C GLY A 117 -4.63 -3.65 -11.09
N LEU A 118 -3.40 -3.91 -11.54
CA LEU A 118 -2.82 -5.24 -11.69
C LEU A 118 -1.47 -5.34 -10.97
N THR A 119 -1.09 -6.57 -10.59
CA THR A 119 0.28 -6.88 -10.17
C THR A 119 1.20 -6.98 -11.38
N MET A 120 2.52 -7.03 -11.19
CA MET A 120 3.47 -7.25 -12.30
C MET A 120 3.17 -8.54 -13.07
N ALA A 121 2.80 -9.62 -12.36
CA ALA A 121 2.36 -10.86 -12.99
C ALA A 121 1.02 -10.71 -13.74
N GLY A 122 0.10 -9.88 -13.24
CA GLY A 122 -1.15 -9.55 -13.94
C GLY A 122 -0.91 -8.73 -15.21
N LEU A 123 0.03 -7.78 -15.18
CA LEU A 123 0.44 -7.02 -16.37
C LEU A 123 1.09 -7.93 -17.42
N TRP A 124 1.93 -8.88 -17.00
CA TRP A 124 2.48 -9.90 -17.88
C TRP A 124 1.37 -10.68 -18.59
N GLN A 125 0.38 -11.18 -17.83
CA GLN A 125 -0.76 -11.91 -18.42
C GLN A 125 -1.56 -11.05 -19.40
N LYS A 126 -1.69 -9.74 -19.15
CA LYS A 126 -2.31 -8.83 -20.11
C LYS A 126 -1.47 -8.66 -21.37
N MET A 127 -0.15 -8.55 -21.24
CA MET A 127 0.74 -8.51 -22.40
C MET A 127 0.65 -9.79 -23.24
N GLU A 128 0.54 -10.97 -22.61
CA GLU A 128 0.27 -12.24 -23.32
C GLU A 128 -0.99 -12.17 -24.19
N THR A 129 -2.03 -11.46 -23.74
CA THR A 129 -3.29 -11.33 -24.48
C THR A 129 -3.29 -10.23 -25.55
N VAL A 130 -2.59 -9.12 -25.31
CA VAL A 130 -2.61 -7.93 -26.18
C VAL A 130 -1.55 -8.02 -27.27
N ASP A 131 -0.32 -8.38 -26.91
CA ASP A 131 0.81 -8.43 -27.83
C ASP A 131 1.80 -9.54 -27.43
N LEU A 132 1.36 -10.78 -27.62
CA LEU A 132 2.20 -11.97 -27.40
C LEU A 132 3.48 -11.92 -28.23
N ALA A 133 3.43 -11.32 -29.42
CA ALA A 133 4.57 -11.23 -30.31
C ALA A 133 5.68 -10.35 -29.73
N CYS A 134 5.34 -9.17 -29.21
CA CYS A 134 6.26 -8.29 -28.50
C CYS A 134 6.87 -8.97 -27.27
N LEU A 135 6.02 -9.60 -26.44
CA LEU A 135 6.48 -10.32 -25.25
C LEU A 135 7.46 -11.45 -25.61
N THR A 136 7.14 -12.24 -26.64
CA THR A 136 8.01 -13.33 -27.11
C THR A 136 9.35 -12.81 -27.63
N ARG A 137 9.35 -11.69 -28.37
CA ARG A 137 10.59 -11.04 -28.83
C ARG A 137 11.45 -10.55 -27.67
N LEU A 138 10.85 -9.92 -26.65
CA LEU A 138 11.56 -9.48 -25.45
C LEU A 138 12.18 -10.66 -24.70
N ILE A 139 11.45 -11.74 -24.49
CA ILE A 139 11.94 -12.94 -23.81
C ILE A 139 13.09 -13.59 -24.58
N LYS A 140 12.95 -13.69 -25.91
CA LYS A 140 14.01 -14.23 -26.77
C LYS A 140 15.26 -13.35 -26.77
N ALA A 141 15.09 -12.04 -26.88
CA ALA A 141 16.19 -11.09 -26.87
C ALA A 141 16.96 -11.13 -25.55
N THR A 142 16.25 -11.23 -24.42
CA THR A 142 16.84 -11.25 -23.06
C THR A 142 17.31 -12.62 -22.60
N LYS A 143 16.88 -13.69 -23.28
CA LYS A 143 17.04 -15.09 -22.82
C LYS A 143 16.44 -15.31 -21.42
N TYR A 144 15.37 -14.57 -21.10
CA TYR A 144 14.70 -14.62 -19.80
C TYR A 144 14.01 -15.98 -19.63
N SER A 145 14.61 -16.84 -18.80
CA SER A 145 14.23 -18.26 -18.57
C SER A 145 14.08 -19.09 -19.86
N LYS A 146 15.12 -19.90 -20.13
CA LYS A 146 15.25 -20.94 -21.18
C LYS A 146 14.10 -21.02 -22.20
N LEU A 147 14.36 -20.51 -23.41
CA LEU A 147 13.71 -21.04 -24.61
C LEU A 147 14.17 -22.49 -24.80
N GLU A 148 13.27 -23.39 -25.19
CA GLU A 148 13.68 -24.67 -25.76
C GLU A 148 14.44 -24.44 -27.08
N GLU A 149 15.29 -25.40 -27.48
CA GLU A 149 16.14 -25.28 -28.68
C GLU A 149 15.34 -25.08 -29.98
N ASP A 150 14.04 -25.41 -29.97
CA ASP A 150 13.11 -25.27 -31.10
C ASP A 150 12.45 -23.88 -31.20
N GLY A 151 12.71 -22.98 -30.24
CA GLY A 151 12.13 -21.65 -30.19
C GLY A 151 10.67 -21.60 -29.72
N SER A 152 10.14 -22.71 -29.20
CA SER A 152 8.85 -22.75 -28.52
C SER A 152 8.94 -22.10 -27.13
N PHE A 153 7.81 -21.52 -26.72
CA PHE A 153 7.65 -20.85 -25.44
C PHE A 153 7.23 -21.89 -24.38
N ASP A 154 8.13 -22.29 -23.48
CA ASP A 154 7.77 -23.07 -22.30
C ASP A 154 7.01 -22.16 -21.32
N SER A 155 5.68 -22.13 -21.44
CA SER A 155 4.80 -21.33 -20.60
C SER A 155 4.79 -21.76 -19.14
N ASP A 156 5.23 -22.98 -18.84
CA ASP A 156 4.95 -23.64 -17.57
C ASP A 156 6.04 -23.41 -16.51
N ASN A 157 7.27 -23.05 -16.92
CA ASN A 157 8.41 -22.85 -16.01
C ASN A 157 8.92 -21.40 -15.90
N ILE A 158 8.32 -20.44 -16.60
CA ILE A 158 8.75 -19.03 -16.54
C ILE A 158 8.13 -18.33 -15.34
N VAL A 159 8.98 -17.70 -14.53
CA VAL A 159 8.54 -16.76 -13.49
C VAL A 159 8.00 -15.51 -14.19
N LYS A 160 6.69 -15.25 -14.08
CA LYS A 160 6.02 -14.10 -14.71
C LYS A 160 6.32 -12.79 -13.99
N ASP A 161 7.57 -12.35 -14.06
CA ASP A 161 8.06 -11.09 -13.50
C ASP A 161 8.45 -10.12 -14.62
N LEU A 162 7.50 -9.25 -14.96
CA LEU A 162 7.67 -8.24 -16.01
C LEU A 162 8.77 -7.23 -15.66
N GLU A 163 9.00 -6.97 -14.37
CA GLU A 163 10.06 -6.07 -13.93
C GLU A 163 11.42 -6.66 -14.27
N ALA A 164 11.65 -7.92 -13.88
CA ALA A 164 12.91 -8.60 -14.16
C ALA A 164 13.18 -8.74 -15.67
N LEU A 165 12.16 -9.01 -16.49
CA LEU A 165 12.30 -9.07 -17.94
C LEU A 165 12.75 -7.73 -18.53
N LEU A 166 12.06 -6.65 -18.17
CA LEU A 166 12.37 -5.31 -18.67
C LEU A 166 13.71 -4.78 -18.14
N SER A 167 14.11 -5.18 -16.92
CA SER A 167 15.46 -4.96 -16.38
C SER A 167 16.53 -5.47 -17.33
N ILE A 168 16.44 -6.74 -17.71
CA ILE A 168 17.45 -7.39 -18.57
C ILE A 168 17.38 -6.79 -19.99
N ALA A 169 16.18 -6.52 -20.49
CA ALA A 169 15.99 -5.88 -21.80
C ALA A 169 16.66 -4.51 -21.86
N GLY A 170 16.47 -3.68 -20.82
CA GLY A 170 17.09 -2.36 -20.73
C GLY A 170 18.63 -2.43 -20.65
N MET A 171 19.18 -3.35 -19.86
CA MET A 171 20.63 -3.55 -19.79
C MET A 171 21.21 -3.99 -21.14
N LYS A 172 20.55 -4.94 -21.82
CA LYS A 172 20.99 -5.44 -23.13
C LYS A 172 20.92 -4.36 -24.20
N ASN A 173 19.85 -3.57 -24.22
CA ASN A 173 19.69 -2.47 -25.17
C ASN A 173 20.80 -1.41 -25.02
N LYS A 174 21.25 -1.11 -23.79
CA LYS A 174 22.40 -0.20 -23.55
C LYS A 174 23.71 -0.72 -24.15
N VAL A 175 23.89 -2.04 -24.26
CA VAL A 175 25.13 -2.66 -24.78
C VAL A 175 25.06 -2.87 -26.29
N GLU A 176 23.95 -3.38 -26.80
CA GLU A 176 23.83 -3.81 -28.21
C GLU A 176 23.20 -2.72 -29.10
N SER A 177 22.43 -1.78 -28.53
CA SER A 177 21.73 -0.71 -29.25
C SER A 177 20.87 -1.21 -30.43
N GLU A 178 20.15 -2.31 -30.24
CA GLU A 178 19.28 -2.89 -31.25
C GLU A 178 17.96 -2.12 -31.37
N LYS A 179 17.70 -1.50 -32.53
CA LYS A 179 16.46 -0.74 -32.78
C LYS A 179 15.18 -1.53 -32.47
N GLN A 180 15.14 -2.81 -32.84
CA GLN A 180 13.98 -3.67 -32.60
C GLN A 180 13.71 -3.87 -31.11
N LEU A 181 14.76 -4.02 -30.30
CA LEU A 181 14.64 -4.17 -28.84
C LEU A 181 14.13 -2.87 -28.21
N ASP A 182 14.59 -1.72 -28.70
CA ASP A 182 14.11 -0.42 -28.26
C ASP A 182 12.62 -0.21 -28.57
N ASP A 183 12.18 -0.56 -29.77
CA ASP A 183 10.78 -0.51 -30.20
C ASP A 183 9.89 -1.45 -29.35
N ASP A 184 10.38 -2.64 -29.01
CA ASP A 184 9.68 -3.60 -28.16
C ASP A 184 9.60 -3.13 -26.69
N ILE A 185 10.67 -2.54 -26.14
CA ILE A 185 10.65 -1.91 -24.81
C ILE A 185 9.65 -0.75 -24.79
N LEU A 186 9.64 0.10 -25.82
CA LEU A 186 8.70 1.22 -25.92
C LEU A 186 7.24 0.72 -26.00
N THR A 187 7.00 -0.37 -26.74
CA THR A 187 5.68 -1.00 -26.83
C THR A 187 5.23 -1.55 -25.48
N ALA A 188 6.10 -2.26 -24.76
CA ALA A 188 5.80 -2.73 -23.40
C ALA A 188 5.49 -1.56 -22.45
N ARG A 189 6.26 -0.46 -22.52
CA ARG A 189 6.00 0.75 -21.73
C ARG A 189 4.64 1.38 -22.04
N LYS A 190 4.23 1.40 -23.31
CA LYS A 190 2.90 1.87 -23.72
C LYS A 190 1.78 1.03 -23.12
N ILE A 191 1.90 -0.29 -23.21
CA ILE A 191 0.93 -1.23 -22.65
C ILE A 191 0.82 -1.06 -21.12
N ILE A 192 1.95 -0.94 -20.42
CA ILE A 192 1.96 -0.70 -18.97
C ILE A 192 1.26 0.62 -18.63
N ALA A 193 1.59 1.69 -19.36
CA ALA A 193 1.03 3.01 -19.13
C ALA A 193 -0.49 3.06 -19.37
N GLU A 194 -0.99 2.30 -20.34
CA GLU A 194 -2.43 2.15 -20.63
C GLU A 194 -3.16 1.40 -19.52
N PHE A 195 -2.64 0.22 -19.10
CA PHE A 195 -3.28 -0.58 -18.06
C PHE A 195 -3.16 0.02 -16.66
N CYS A 196 -2.20 0.92 -16.43
CA CYS A 196 -2.09 1.67 -15.19
C CYS A 196 -2.91 2.97 -15.19
N ASP A 197 -3.48 3.42 -16.32
CA ASP A 197 -4.46 4.53 -16.30
C ASP A 197 -5.80 4.02 -15.77
N LEU A 198 -6.00 4.23 -14.47
CA LEU A 198 -7.16 3.75 -13.74
C LEU A 198 -8.13 4.90 -13.48
N LYS A 199 -9.43 4.67 -13.74
CA LYS A 199 -10.50 5.60 -13.36
C LYS A 199 -11.12 5.20 -12.03
N LEU A 200 -11.22 6.16 -11.12
CA LEU A 200 -11.66 5.94 -9.75
C LEU A 200 -13.12 5.41 -9.67
N PRO A 201 -13.38 4.25 -9.02
CA PRO A 201 -14.73 3.77 -8.79
C PRO A 201 -15.44 4.52 -7.65
N ASP A 202 -16.77 4.43 -7.60
CA ASP A 202 -17.57 5.17 -6.61
C ASP A 202 -17.29 4.67 -5.17
N ASN A 203 -17.08 3.36 -4.99
CA ASN A 203 -16.74 2.75 -3.70
C ASN A 203 -15.22 2.48 -3.56
N ALA A 204 -14.38 3.36 -4.09
CA ALA A 204 -12.93 3.19 -4.04
C ALA A 204 -12.40 3.21 -2.59
N PRO A 205 -11.55 2.24 -2.19
CA PRO A 205 -11.00 2.19 -0.83
C PRO A 205 -10.12 3.40 -0.50
N HIS A 206 -9.48 3.99 -1.52
CA HIS A 206 -8.69 5.23 -1.41
C HIS A 206 -9.48 6.36 -0.76
N ILE A 207 -10.78 6.49 -1.05
CA ILE A 207 -11.61 7.57 -0.52
C ILE A 207 -11.95 7.36 0.93
N GLU A 208 -12.34 6.13 1.27
CA GLU A 208 -12.63 5.77 2.64
C GLU A 208 -11.38 5.92 3.51
N PHE A 209 -10.24 5.47 3.00
CA PHE A 209 -8.95 5.62 3.66
C PHE A 209 -8.56 7.08 3.87
N LEU A 210 -8.59 7.92 2.83
CA LEU A 210 -8.24 9.34 2.95
C LEU A 210 -9.14 10.06 3.95
N THR A 211 -10.44 9.79 3.90
CA THR A 211 -11.43 10.41 4.79
C THR A 211 -11.13 10.09 6.25
N LYS A 212 -10.72 8.86 6.57
CA LYS A 212 -10.43 8.47 7.95
C LYS A 212 -9.00 8.82 8.40
N ALA A 213 -8.01 8.66 7.52
CA ALA A 213 -6.59 8.86 7.85
C ALA A 213 -6.18 10.33 7.92
N VAL A 214 -6.66 11.18 7.00
CA VAL A 214 -6.25 12.59 6.90
C VAL A 214 -6.97 13.48 7.91
N LEU A 215 -8.19 13.11 8.34
CA LEU A 215 -8.97 13.87 9.32
C LEU A 215 -8.46 13.66 10.75
N ARG A 216 -7.22 14.10 11.00
CA ARG A 216 -6.58 14.12 12.33
C ARG A 216 -6.72 15.49 13.00
N PRO A 217 -6.67 15.56 14.34
CA PRO A 217 -6.59 16.83 15.06
C PRO A 217 -5.48 17.71 14.50
N GLN A 218 -5.78 18.99 14.26
CA GLN A 218 -4.87 19.93 13.59
C GLN A 218 -3.56 20.18 14.35
N LYS A 219 -3.53 19.89 15.65
CA LYS A 219 -2.30 19.92 16.47
C LYS A 219 -1.23 18.93 16.00
N PHE A 220 -1.63 17.88 15.27
CA PHE A 220 -0.70 16.88 14.78
C PHE A 220 -0.21 17.24 13.37
N PRO A 221 1.05 16.89 13.04
CA PRO A 221 1.56 17.01 11.69
C PRO A 221 0.64 16.34 10.65
N ARG A 222 0.60 16.95 9.46
CA ARG A 222 -0.18 16.46 8.32
C ARG A 222 0.24 15.05 7.94
N VAL A 223 -0.71 14.26 7.45
CA VAL A 223 -0.42 12.93 6.92
C VAL A 223 0.45 13.05 5.68
N LYS A 224 1.47 12.20 5.60
CA LYS A 224 2.34 12.08 4.43
C LYS A 224 2.10 10.74 3.77
N ILE A 225 1.66 10.75 2.52
CA ILE A 225 1.41 9.55 1.72
C ILE A 225 2.51 9.47 0.67
N PHE A 226 3.35 8.45 0.79
CA PHE A 226 4.30 8.04 -0.22
C PHE A 226 3.67 6.90 -1.02
N THR A 227 3.70 6.98 -2.34
CA THR A 227 3.18 5.90 -3.19
C THR A 227 4.18 5.54 -4.28
N LEU A 228 4.28 4.24 -4.54
CA LEU A 228 5.08 3.64 -5.61
C LEU A 228 4.24 3.43 -6.88
N ASN A 229 2.96 3.77 -6.84
CA ASN A 229 2.01 3.53 -7.92
C ASN A 229 2.01 4.68 -8.93
N TYR A 230 1.97 4.35 -10.21
CA TYR A 230 1.93 5.33 -11.30
C TYR A 230 0.54 5.96 -11.48
N ASP A 231 -0.51 5.22 -11.13
CA ASP A 231 -1.91 5.66 -11.23
C ASP A 231 -2.18 6.92 -10.41
N THR A 232 -3.31 7.58 -10.67
CA THR A 232 -3.70 8.83 -9.99
C THR A 232 -4.86 8.63 -9.01
N LEU A 233 -5.04 7.41 -8.46
CA LEU A 233 -6.23 7.11 -7.65
C LEU A 233 -6.33 7.96 -6.38
N PHE A 234 -5.20 8.29 -5.72
CA PHE A 234 -5.19 9.20 -4.57
C PHE A 234 -5.57 10.62 -4.96
N GLU A 235 -5.09 11.11 -6.10
CA GLU A 235 -5.38 12.44 -6.63
C GLU A 235 -6.85 12.56 -7.04
N GLN A 236 -7.37 11.57 -7.77
CA GLN A 236 -8.80 11.49 -8.12
C GLN A 236 -9.67 11.42 -6.86
N SER A 237 -9.23 10.67 -5.85
CA SER A 237 -9.92 10.59 -4.55
C SER A 237 -9.93 11.92 -3.81
N ALA A 238 -8.78 12.59 -3.79
CA ALA A 238 -8.64 13.91 -3.19
C ALA A 238 -9.52 14.95 -3.90
N ALA A 239 -9.54 14.95 -5.23
CA ALA A 239 -10.39 15.83 -6.03
C ALA A 239 -11.87 15.60 -5.74
N ARG A 240 -12.30 14.33 -5.66
CA ARG A 240 -13.71 13.98 -5.38
C ARG A 240 -14.15 14.43 -3.99
N GLU A 241 -13.32 14.20 -2.97
CA GLU A 241 -13.66 14.51 -1.57
C GLU A 241 -13.19 15.91 -1.11
N LYS A 242 -12.70 16.73 -2.05
CA LYS A 242 -12.23 18.10 -1.85
C LYS A 242 -11.09 18.21 -0.84
N PHE A 243 -10.14 17.28 -0.90
CA PHE A 243 -8.86 17.39 -0.19
C PHE A 243 -7.90 18.30 -0.95
N THR A 244 -7.10 19.04 -0.19
CA THR A 244 -5.95 19.77 -0.72
C THR A 244 -4.73 18.87 -0.68
N VAL A 245 -4.04 18.74 -1.80
CA VAL A 245 -2.84 17.90 -1.94
C VAL A 245 -1.63 18.80 -2.13
N ILE A 246 -0.59 18.58 -1.32
CA ILE A 246 0.74 19.14 -1.55
C ILE A 246 1.62 18.04 -2.16
N ASP A 247 1.92 18.17 -3.44
CA ASP A 247 2.59 17.14 -4.28
C ASP A 247 3.95 17.60 -4.83
N GLY A 248 4.45 18.77 -4.39
CA GLY A 248 5.72 19.34 -4.84
C GLY A 248 5.63 20.08 -6.17
N PHE A 249 4.43 20.30 -6.72
CA PHE A 249 4.24 21.14 -7.91
C PHE A 249 3.77 22.54 -7.54
N THR A 250 4.06 23.50 -8.41
CA THR A 250 3.53 24.86 -8.31
C THR A 250 2.00 24.87 -8.27
N PHE A 251 1.43 25.86 -7.58
CA PHE A 251 -0.03 26.08 -7.53
C PHE A 251 -0.56 26.82 -8.78
N SER A 252 0.32 27.49 -9.52
CA SER A 252 -0.01 28.18 -10.77
C SER A 252 -0.03 27.21 -11.95
N SER A 253 -0.74 27.58 -13.02
CA SER A 253 -0.67 26.89 -14.31
C SER A 253 0.38 27.55 -15.22
N PRO A 254 1.26 26.80 -15.90
CA PRO A 254 1.41 25.34 -15.84
C PRO A 254 1.99 24.88 -14.49
N ARG A 255 1.56 23.70 -14.02
CA ARG A 255 2.05 23.10 -12.78
C ARG A 255 3.41 22.45 -13.04
N THR A 256 4.48 23.06 -12.54
CA THR A 256 5.86 22.59 -12.70
C THR A 256 6.40 22.06 -11.37
N PHE A 257 7.21 21.00 -11.41
CA PHE A 257 7.80 20.42 -10.21
C PHE A 257 8.83 21.35 -9.58
N ASN A 258 8.73 21.56 -8.27
CA ASN A 258 9.72 22.24 -7.47
C ASN A 258 9.64 21.73 -6.03
N GLY A 259 10.67 20.99 -5.60
CA GLY A 259 10.71 20.35 -4.28
C GLY A 259 10.46 21.29 -3.09
N LYS A 260 10.69 22.60 -3.24
CA LYS A 260 10.37 23.61 -2.21
C LYS A 260 8.88 23.64 -1.86
N TYR A 261 7.99 23.25 -2.76
CA TYR A 261 6.55 23.23 -2.50
C TYR A 261 6.16 22.19 -1.44
N PHE A 262 7.00 21.19 -1.17
CA PHE A 262 6.81 20.30 -0.02
C PHE A 262 7.07 20.96 1.34
N ASP A 263 7.74 22.12 1.37
CA ASP A 263 7.97 22.89 2.61
C ASP A 263 6.84 23.88 2.90
N TYR A 264 5.89 24.05 1.99
CA TYR A 264 4.74 24.93 2.18
C TYR A 264 3.57 24.19 2.82
N ASP A 265 2.93 24.85 3.79
CA ASP A 265 1.62 24.47 4.34
C ASP A 265 0.61 25.60 4.08
N ILE A 266 -0.67 25.25 4.11
CA ILE A 266 -1.77 26.19 3.87
C ILE A 266 -2.45 26.51 5.19
N ILE A 267 -2.47 27.81 5.49
CA ILE A 267 -3.12 28.36 6.68
C ILE A 267 -4.41 29.12 6.30
N GLU A 268 -5.48 28.87 7.04
CA GLU A 268 -6.70 29.66 7.01
C GLU A 268 -6.50 30.94 7.81
N THR A 269 -6.57 32.09 7.15
CA THR A 269 -6.59 33.39 7.83
C THR A 269 -8.03 33.88 7.96
N ARG A 270 -8.60 33.77 9.16
CA ARG A 270 -9.91 34.38 9.44
C ARG A 270 -9.72 35.87 9.70
N HIS A 271 -10.39 36.72 8.91
CA HIS A 271 -10.26 38.18 9.02
C HIS A 271 -10.84 38.78 10.32
N ASN A 272 -11.45 37.96 11.20
CA ASN A 272 -11.92 38.39 12.51
C ASN A 272 -10.92 38.01 13.62
N ARG A 273 -10.27 39.05 14.17
CA ARG A 273 -9.35 38.98 15.31
C ARG A 273 -10.07 38.49 16.58
N GLN A 274 -9.86 37.23 16.97
CA GLN A 274 -9.66 36.88 18.39
C GLN A 274 -9.15 35.44 18.62
N ASP A 275 -9.35 34.51 17.67
CA ASP A 275 -8.83 33.14 17.82
C ASP A 275 -7.59 32.91 16.94
N LYS A 276 -6.41 33.07 17.54
CA LYS A 276 -5.10 32.76 16.94
C LYS A 276 -4.66 31.31 17.11
N LYS A 277 -5.51 30.44 17.66
CA LYS A 277 -5.16 29.02 17.89
C LYS A 277 -5.63 28.19 16.69
N ASP A 278 -4.66 27.54 16.07
CA ASP A 278 -4.75 26.55 14.98
C ASP A 278 -5.40 27.07 13.69
N SER A 279 -4.59 27.80 12.91
CA SER A 279 -4.98 28.36 11.62
C SER A 279 -4.74 27.40 10.44
N THR A 280 -4.69 26.09 10.63
CA THR A 280 -4.38 25.16 9.53
C THR A 280 -5.66 24.64 8.89
N ILE A 281 -5.71 24.47 7.56
CA ILE A 281 -6.94 23.98 6.92
C ILE A 281 -7.15 22.48 7.22
N PRO A 282 -8.38 22.00 7.47
CA PRO A 282 -8.66 20.56 7.49
C PRO A 282 -8.54 19.98 6.07
N LYS A 283 -8.54 18.64 5.95
CA LYS A 283 -8.47 17.93 4.65
C LYS A 283 -7.26 18.30 3.78
N LEU A 284 -6.08 18.47 4.39
CA LEU A 284 -4.81 18.64 3.66
C LEU A 284 -3.85 17.48 3.99
N PHE A 285 -3.20 16.95 2.97
CA PHE A 285 -2.14 15.95 3.12
C PHE A 285 -1.03 16.16 2.07
N TYR A 286 0.14 15.58 2.34
CA TYR A 286 1.27 15.57 1.41
C TYR A 286 1.29 14.26 0.62
N LEU A 287 1.46 14.35 -0.69
CA LEU A 287 1.53 13.20 -1.59
C LEU A 287 2.90 13.16 -2.29
N PHE A 288 3.61 12.04 -2.16
CA PHE A 288 4.92 11.83 -2.75
C PHE A 288 4.85 10.64 -3.71
N LYS A 289 5.00 10.90 -5.02
CA LYS A 289 5.00 9.88 -6.07
C LYS A 289 6.44 9.42 -6.33
N MET A 290 6.86 8.41 -5.57
CA MET A 290 8.25 7.95 -5.50
C MET A 290 8.77 7.40 -6.85
N HIS A 291 7.88 6.85 -7.67
CA HIS A 291 8.20 6.30 -8.99
C HIS A 291 7.64 7.15 -10.14
N GLY A 292 7.23 8.38 -9.86
CA GLY A 292 6.59 9.26 -10.83
C GLY A 292 5.11 8.97 -11.02
N SER A 293 4.52 9.54 -12.05
CA SER A 293 3.09 9.42 -12.31
C SER A 293 2.77 9.46 -13.80
N LEU A 294 1.64 8.88 -14.17
CA LEU A 294 1.13 8.88 -15.55
C LEU A 294 0.85 10.28 -16.09
N ASN A 295 0.60 11.25 -15.21
CA ASN A 295 0.27 12.63 -15.59
C ASN A 295 1.48 13.59 -15.55
N TRP A 296 2.71 13.06 -15.47
CA TRP A 296 3.94 13.88 -15.48
C TRP A 296 4.67 13.76 -16.82
N LYS A 297 5.15 14.89 -17.36
CA LYS A 297 5.93 14.95 -18.60
C LYS A 297 7.16 15.84 -18.46
N HIS A 298 8.21 15.52 -19.21
CA HIS A 298 9.32 16.45 -19.43
C HIS A 298 8.95 17.51 -20.46
N VAL A 299 9.16 18.78 -20.11
CA VAL A 299 9.00 19.95 -20.99
C VAL A 299 10.18 20.88 -20.75
N ASP A 300 11.00 21.10 -21.78
CA ASP A 300 12.12 22.05 -21.77
C ASP A 300 13.09 21.93 -20.57
N GLY A 301 13.28 20.70 -20.06
CA GLY A 301 14.14 20.42 -18.90
C GLY A 301 13.42 20.46 -17.55
N ASP A 302 12.20 20.99 -17.52
CA ASP A 302 11.31 20.95 -16.36
C ASP A 302 10.39 19.72 -16.41
N ILE A 303 9.73 19.46 -15.28
CA ILE A 303 8.71 18.43 -15.14
C ILE A 303 7.37 19.13 -14.95
N GLU A 304 6.44 18.90 -15.86
CA GLU A 304 5.09 19.45 -15.82
C GLU A 304 4.07 18.35 -15.50
N GLN A 305 3.07 18.69 -14.69
CA GLN A 305 1.88 17.87 -14.51
C GLN A 305 0.78 18.32 -15.49
N THR A 306 0.15 17.38 -16.19
CA THR A 306 -0.91 17.64 -17.17
C THR A 306 -1.96 16.53 -17.21
N ASP A 307 -3.23 16.89 -17.41
CA ASP A 307 -4.32 15.94 -17.61
C ASP A 307 -4.51 15.54 -19.10
N GLY A 308 -3.76 16.17 -20.01
CA GLY A 308 -3.78 15.86 -21.44
C GLY A 308 -3.00 14.59 -21.81
N GLU A 309 -3.15 14.12 -23.04
CA GLU A 309 -2.41 12.97 -23.56
C GLU A 309 -0.89 13.25 -23.56
N ILE A 310 -0.14 12.29 -23.03
CA ILE A 310 1.32 12.33 -22.96
C ILE A 310 1.88 11.14 -23.73
N ASP A 311 2.73 11.43 -24.71
CA ASP A 311 3.56 10.41 -25.34
C ASP A 311 4.43 9.72 -24.27
N VAL A 312 4.38 8.39 -24.27
CA VAL A 312 5.10 7.54 -23.31
C VAL A 312 6.59 7.84 -23.30
N SER A 313 7.17 8.26 -24.42
CA SER A 313 8.58 8.68 -24.52
C SER A 313 8.92 9.91 -23.65
N LYS A 314 7.92 10.75 -23.34
CA LYS A 314 8.08 11.98 -22.55
C LYS A 314 7.58 11.85 -21.11
N ARG A 315 6.98 10.71 -20.74
CA ARG A 315 6.42 10.51 -19.40
C ARG A 315 7.52 10.37 -18.35
N VAL A 316 7.31 11.03 -17.21
CA VAL A 316 8.23 10.98 -16.06
C VAL A 316 7.77 9.86 -15.13
N MET A 317 8.18 8.63 -15.48
CA MET A 317 7.88 7.42 -14.72
C MET A 317 9.08 6.49 -14.62
N VAL A 318 9.26 5.91 -13.45
CA VAL A 318 10.32 4.94 -13.14
C VAL A 318 9.80 3.55 -13.49
N PHE A 319 9.80 3.20 -14.78
CA PHE A 319 9.32 1.90 -15.27
C PHE A 319 9.96 0.72 -14.56
N PRO A 320 9.27 -0.42 -14.39
CA PRO A 320 9.81 -1.62 -13.74
C PRO A 320 11.01 -2.20 -14.50
N GLN A 321 12.22 -1.76 -14.17
CA GLN A 321 13.51 -2.22 -14.71
C GLN A 321 14.65 -1.97 -13.69
N ASP A 322 15.76 -2.70 -13.71
CA ASP A 322 16.81 -2.55 -12.69
C ASP A 322 17.54 -1.20 -12.81
N SER A 323 17.53 -0.58 -14.00
CA SER A 323 18.03 0.78 -14.20
C SER A 323 17.16 1.86 -13.51
N LYS A 324 16.03 1.49 -12.88
CA LYS A 324 15.33 2.33 -11.90
C LYS A 324 16.27 2.89 -10.83
N TYR A 325 17.36 2.17 -10.52
CA TYR A 325 18.39 2.66 -9.60
C TYR A 325 19.02 3.97 -10.05
N GLU A 326 19.43 4.08 -11.31
CA GLU A 326 20.03 5.31 -11.85
C GLU A 326 19.01 6.45 -11.82
N HIS A 327 17.78 6.17 -12.24
CA HIS A 327 16.69 7.15 -12.21
C HIS A 327 16.34 7.60 -10.78
N SER A 328 16.51 6.78 -9.75
CA SER A 328 16.25 7.17 -8.36
C SER A 328 17.14 8.32 -7.87
N TYR A 329 18.27 8.59 -8.55
CA TYR A 329 19.15 9.74 -8.27
C TYR A 329 18.82 10.98 -9.09
N GLU A 330 17.86 10.90 -10.00
CA GLU A 330 17.39 12.04 -10.79
C GLU A 330 16.24 12.75 -10.08
N GLN A 331 16.07 14.04 -10.37
CA GLN A 331 14.86 14.76 -9.99
C GLN A 331 13.68 14.24 -10.83
N PRO A 332 12.50 14.01 -10.26
CA PRO A 332 12.06 14.40 -8.91
C PRO A 332 12.25 13.29 -7.85
N TYR A 333 12.68 12.10 -8.25
CA TYR A 333 12.67 10.89 -7.44
C TYR A 333 13.62 10.96 -6.24
N PHE A 334 14.79 11.58 -6.44
CA PHE A 334 15.75 11.81 -5.36
C PHE A 334 15.14 12.63 -4.21
N GLU A 335 14.40 13.69 -4.54
CA GLU A 335 13.70 14.52 -3.55
C GLU A 335 12.66 13.68 -2.79
N MET A 336 11.84 12.89 -3.50
CA MET A 336 10.83 12.03 -2.87
C MET A 336 11.46 11.04 -1.89
N MET A 337 12.57 10.40 -2.28
CA MET A 337 13.30 9.47 -1.42
C MET A 337 13.92 10.15 -0.21
N ALA A 338 14.53 11.33 -0.38
CA ALA A 338 15.09 12.10 0.72
C ALA A 338 14.00 12.47 1.75
N ARG A 339 12.82 12.90 1.28
CA ARG A 339 11.66 13.23 2.12
C ARG A 339 11.09 12.00 2.83
N PHE A 340 11.08 10.84 2.17
CA PHE A 340 10.68 9.57 2.79
C PHE A 340 11.60 9.22 3.96
N GLN A 341 12.91 9.18 3.72
CA GLN A 341 13.90 8.90 4.76
C GLN A 341 13.83 9.90 5.93
N GLN A 342 13.69 11.20 5.62
CA GLN A 342 13.54 12.24 6.65
C GLN A 342 12.29 11.99 7.50
N SER A 343 11.16 11.65 6.87
CA SER A 343 9.90 11.43 7.57
C SER A 343 9.93 10.22 8.50
N LEU A 344 10.67 9.16 8.16
CA LEU A 344 10.82 7.99 9.03
C LEU A 344 11.78 8.20 10.22
N ARG A 345 12.72 9.14 10.10
CA ARG A 345 13.66 9.48 11.17
C ARG A 345 13.05 10.37 12.26
N VAL A 346 11.87 10.94 12.04
CA VAL A 346 11.16 11.73 13.05
C VAL A 346 10.71 10.81 14.19
N GLU A 347 10.84 11.30 15.43
CA GLU A 347 10.34 10.58 16.60
C GLU A 347 8.82 10.42 16.59
N ASN A 348 8.32 9.40 17.29
CA ASN A 348 6.88 9.11 17.40
C ASN A 348 6.18 9.02 16.04
N THR A 349 6.82 8.33 15.11
CA THR A 349 6.31 8.10 13.75
C THR A 349 5.66 6.73 13.64
N LEU A 350 4.46 6.68 13.07
CA LEU A 350 3.83 5.47 12.57
C LEU A 350 3.98 5.39 11.06
N LEU A 351 4.64 4.35 10.59
CA LEU A 351 4.63 3.94 9.20
C LEU A 351 3.55 2.87 8.99
N ILE A 352 2.60 3.15 8.10
CA ILE A 352 1.64 2.15 7.61
C ILE A 352 2.02 1.81 6.16
N THR A 353 2.41 0.57 5.88
CA THR A 353 2.63 0.12 4.50
C THR A 353 1.40 -0.60 3.99
N ILE A 354 0.90 -0.21 2.81
CA ILE A 354 -0.33 -0.73 2.22
C ILE A 354 0.01 -1.44 0.91
N GLY A 355 -0.12 -2.77 0.88
CA GLY A 355 0.09 -3.53 -0.35
C GLY A 355 1.51 -3.42 -0.91
N PHE A 356 2.49 -3.18 -0.03
CA PHE A 356 3.90 -3.12 -0.37
C PHE A 356 4.54 -4.47 -0.07
N SER A 357 5.11 -5.10 -1.09
CA SER A 357 5.66 -6.46 -1.00
C SER A 357 7.01 -6.54 -0.27
N PHE A 358 7.62 -5.39 0.04
CA PHE A 358 9.01 -5.29 0.47
C PHE A 358 10.03 -5.83 -0.55
N LEU A 359 9.64 -6.13 -1.79
CA LEU A 359 10.58 -6.59 -2.82
C LEU A 359 11.50 -5.48 -3.34
N ASP A 360 11.07 -4.22 -3.26
CA ASP A 360 11.91 -3.08 -3.60
C ASP A 360 13.04 -2.92 -2.58
N LYS A 361 14.26 -3.27 -2.98
CA LYS A 361 15.44 -3.25 -2.12
C LYS A 361 15.72 -1.86 -1.54
N HIS A 362 15.51 -0.78 -2.29
CA HIS A 362 15.88 0.58 -1.85
C HIS A 362 14.94 1.05 -0.75
N ILE A 363 13.64 0.90 -0.97
CA ILE A 363 12.61 1.26 0.00
C ILE A 363 12.69 0.36 1.23
N SER A 364 12.82 -0.95 1.04
CA SER A 364 12.92 -1.91 2.15
C SER A 364 14.16 -1.70 3.00
N SER A 365 15.32 -1.39 2.40
CA SER A 365 16.54 -1.11 3.16
C SER A 365 16.40 0.16 4.00
N VAL A 366 15.77 1.21 3.47
CA VAL A 366 15.49 2.44 4.22
C VAL A 366 14.60 2.16 5.43
N ILE A 367 13.50 1.41 5.25
CA ILE A 367 12.59 1.05 6.34
C ILE A 367 13.32 0.22 7.40
N LEU A 368 14.04 -0.81 6.97
CA LEU A 368 14.75 -1.73 7.86
C LEU A 368 15.83 -1.01 8.69
N GLU A 369 16.63 -0.18 8.05
CA GLU A 369 17.70 0.56 8.71
C GLU A 369 17.13 1.62 9.66
N THR A 370 16.06 2.30 9.25
CA THR A 370 15.40 3.27 10.13
C THR A 370 14.74 2.59 11.34
N LEU A 371 14.16 1.40 11.18
CA LEU A 371 13.69 0.61 12.31
C LEU A 371 14.84 0.33 13.29
N LYS A 372 16.02 -0.09 12.81
CA LYS A 372 17.18 -0.35 13.67
C LYS A 372 17.67 0.89 14.42
N GLN A 373 17.61 2.06 13.79
CA GLN A 373 18.17 3.30 14.34
C GLN A 373 17.18 4.16 15.13
N ASN A 374 15.89 4.10 14.81
CA ASN A 374 14.82 4.87 15.46
C ASN A 374 13.92 3.92 16.28
N PRO A 375 14.14 3.79 17.61
CA PRO A 375 13.31 2.93 18.47
C PRO A 375 11.84 3.37 18.57
N SER A 376 11.55 4.65 18.30
CA SER A 376 10.19 5.20 18.35
C SER A 376 9.37 4.98 17.08
N LEU A 377 10.02 4.53 15.99
CA LEU A 377 9.33 4.17 14.75
C LEU A 377 8.50 2.89 14.96
N HIS A 378 7.20 3.01 14.72
CA HIS A 378 6.26 1.90 14.68
C HIS A 378 5.91 1.57 13.22
N LEU A 379 5.81 0.28 12.90
CA LEU A 379 5.46 -0.21 11.57
C LEU A 379 4.20 -1.08 11.65
N ILE A 380 3.18 -0.72 10.88
CA ILE A 380 2.05 -1.61 10.57
C ILE A 380 2.13 -1.94 9.09
N ALA A 381 2.45 -3.19 8.78
CA ALA A 381 2.60 -3.65 7.42
C ALA A 381 1.37 -4.45 6.98
N LEU A 382 0.56 -3.86 6.11
CA LEU A 382 -0.55 -4.53 5.45
C LEU A 382 -0.03 -5.24 4.20
N THR A 383 0.00 -6.56 4.26
CA THR A 383 0.55 -7.37 3.19
C THR A 383 -0.25 -8.64 3.02
N TYR A 384 -0.25 -9.24 1.83
CA TYR A 384 -0.85 -10.56 1.66
C TYR A 384 -0.03 -11.62 2.42
N PRO A 385 -0.68 -12.68 2.96
CA PRO A 385 0.01 -13.73 3.72
C PRO A 385 1.22 -14.35 2.99
N GLU A 386 1.18 -14.43 1.66
CA GLU A 386 2.25 -15.00 0.84
C GLU A 386 3.55 -14.20 0.84
N VAL A 387 3.45 -12.88 1.05
CA VAL A 387 4.60 -11.97 0.99
C VAL A 387 5.49 -12.11 2.24
N ILE A 388 4.95 -12.67 3.32
CA ILE A 388 5.62 -12.75 4.61
C ILE A 388 6.80 -13.76 4.58
N TYR A 389 6.89 -14.61 3.55
CA TYR A 389 7.79 -15.77 3.50
C TYR A 389 8.73 -15.82 2.28
N THR A 390 9.22 -14.68 1.78
CA THR A 390 10.17 -14.67 0.66
C THR A 390 11.62 -14.70 1.14
N GLU A 391 12.47 -15.47 0.43
CA GLU A 391 13.88 -15.79 0.75
C GLU A 391 14.85 -14.59 0.78
N LYS A 392 14.39 -13.35 0.58
CA LYS A 392 15.28 -12.19 0.51
C LYS A 392 15.75 -11.78 1.90
N SER A 393 17.03 -11.46 2.01
CA SER A 393 17.70 -11.16 3.29
C SER A 393 17.03 -10.05 4.12
N TYR A 394 16.50 -9.01 3.49
CA TYR A 394 15.83 -7.90 4.19
C TYR A 394 14.44 -8.27 4.72
N GLN A 395 13.70 -9.15 4.05
CA GLN A 395 12.40 -9.64 4.54
C GLN A 395 12.59 -10.59 5.72
N ILE A 396 13.58 -11.48 5.64
CA ILE A 396 13.98 -12.36 6.76
C ILE A 396 14.36 -11.51 7.98
N GLU A 397 15.19 -10.48 7.80
CA GLU A 397 15.59 -9.60 8.90
C GLU A 397 14.39 -8.81 9.45
N LEU A 398 13.52 -8.27 8.59
CA LEU A 398 12.31 -7.57 9.04
C LEU A 398 11.41 -8.49 9.89
N HIS A 399 11.25 -9.75 9.47
CA HIS A 399 10.52 -10.76 10.23
C HIS A 399 11.16 -11.02 11.59
N ARG A 400 12.48 -11.24 11.63
CA ARG A 400 13.23 -11.41 12.87
C ARG A 400 13.04 -10.25 13.84
N ILE A 401 13.06 -9.01 13.35
CA ILE A 401 12.83 -7.84 14.21
C ILE A 401 11.38 -7.83 14.74
N ALA A 402 10.40 -8.19 13.92
CA ALA A 402 9.01 -8.28 14.35
C ALA A 402 8.76 -9.38 15.40
N GLU A 403 9.45 -10.52 15.28
CA GLU A 403 9.42 -11.57 16.31
C GLU A 403 9.96 -11.09 17.65
N LEU A 404 10.91 -10.17 17.65
CA LEU A 404 11.54 -9.65 18.87
C LEU A 404 10.83 -8.40 19.42
N GLN A 405 10.23 -7.58 18.56
CA GLN A 405 9.78 -6.23 18.93
C GLN A 405 8.29 -6.01 18.65
N SER A 406 7.57 -5.54 19.68
CA SER A 406 6.12 -5.28 19.63
C SER A 406 5.69 -4.07 18.79
N ARG A 407 6.65 -3.34 18.20
CA ARG A 407 6.42 -2.12 17.42
C ARG A 407 6.28 -2.38 15.91
N ILE A 408 6.47 -3.62 15.49
CA ILE A 408 6.24 -4.07 14.12
C ILE A 408 5.06 -5.04 14.15
N THR A 409 4.05 -4.76 13.33
CA THR A 409 2.83 -5.57 13.25
C THR A 409 2.57 -5.90 11.78
N PHE A 410 2.47 -7.19 11.46
CA PHE A 410 2.07 -7.65 10.13
C PHE A 410 0.60 -7.98 10.10
N VAL A 411 -0.16 -7.33 9.23
CA VAL A 411 -1.60 -7.55 9.08
C VAL A 411 -1.87 -8.12 7.70
N ALA A 412 -2.36 -9.35 7.66
CA ALA A 412 -2.89 -9.91 6.43
C ALA A 412 -4.30 -9.43 6.18
N GLU A 413 -4.44 -8.36 5.41
CA GLU A 413 -5.75 -7.84 5.03
C GLU A 413 -5.68 -7.14 3.67
N THR A 414 -6.80 -7.15 2.95
CA THR A 414 -6.92 -6.39 1.71
C THR A 414 -6.98 -4.90 2.02
N PHE A 415 -6.54 -4.05 1.08
CA PHE A 415 -6.67 -2.60 1.27
C PHE A 415 -8.15 -2.17 1.40
N VAL A 416 -9.06 -2.88 0.72
CA VAL A 416 -10.50 -2.63 0.81
C VAL A 416 -11.02 -2.82 2.23
N ASP A 417 -10.75 -3.98 2.82
CA ASP A 417 -11.24 -4.29 4.16
C ASP A 417 -10.54 -3.45 5.23
N PHE A 418 -9.24 -3.18 5.04
CA PHE A 418 -8.51 -2.30 5.94
C PHE A 418 -9.07 -0.87 5.91
N SER A 419 -9.38 -0.32 4.74
CA SER A 419 -9.95 1.04 4.63
C SER A 419 -11.32 1.14 5.33
N LYS A 420 -12.14 0.10 5.19
CA LYS A 420 -13.43 -0.02 5.90
C LYS A 420 -13.28 -0.03 7.41
N ASN A 421 -12.30 -0.78 7.88
CA ASN A 421 -12.10 -1.02 9.31
C ASN A 421 -11.06 -0.08 9.94
N PHE A 422 -10.48 0.83 9.16
CA PHE A 422 -9.60 1.85 9.69
C PHE A 422 -10.37 2.68 10.71
N PRO A 423 -9.79 2.94 11.90
CA PRO A 423 -10.53 3.65 12.93
C PRO A 423 -10.78 5.09 12.51
N GLU A 424 -12.02 5.52 12.70
CA GLU A 424 -12.39 6.92 12.55
C GLU A 424 -11.81 7.75 13.69
N ASN A 425 -11.49 9.01 13.38
CA ASN A 425 -10.97 9.91 14.39
C ASN A 425 -12.05 10.27 15.42
N ILE A 426 -11.69 10.15 16.70
CA ILE A 426 -12.57 10.47 17.84
C ILE A 426 -13.04 11.93 17.80
N ALA A 427 -12.26 12.84 17.21
CA ALA A 427 -12.65 14.24 17.05
C ALA A 427 -13.91 14.43 16.20
N HIS A 428 -14.11 13.59 15.16
CA HIS A 428 -15.33 13.61 14.35
C HIS A 428 -16.45 12.84 15.03
N ASN A 429 -16.12 11.68 15.63
CA ASN A 429 -17.04 10.85 16.40
C ASN A 429 -17.70 11.62 17.55
N ARG A 430 -17.04 12.63 18.16
CA ARG A 430 -17.70 13.48 19.18
C ARG A 430 -18.88 14.25 18.61
N VAL A 431 -18.78 14.74 17.37
CA VAL A 431 -19.88 15.48 16.72
C VAL A 431 -21.01 14.52 16.40
N ASP A 432 -20.71 13.37 15.80
CA ASP A 432 -21.71 12.38 15.40
C ASP A 432 -22.41 11.75 16.62
N VAL A 433 -21.66 11.43 17.69
CA VAL A 433 -22.23 10.93 18.95
C VAL A 433 -23.10 11.99 19.62
N LEU A 434 -22.74 13.27 19.56
CA LEU A 434 -23.58 14.35 20.10
C LEU A 434 -24.84 14.57 19.26
N GLU A 435 -24.76 14.43 17.94
CA GLU A 435 -25.92 14.49 17.04
C GLU A 435 -26.86 13.29 17.26
N GLU A 436 -26.31 12.09 17.39
CA GLU A 436 -27.05 10.86 17.72
C GLU A 436 -27.70 10.98 19.11
N LEU A 437 -26.97 11.45 20.12
CA LEU A 437 -27.53 11.70 21.47
C LEU A 437 -28.64 12.73 21.42
N ASN A 438 -28.46 13.83 20.68
CA ASN A 438 -29.46 14.87 20.52
C ASN A 438 -30.69 14.36 19.76
N PHE A 439 -30.50 13.50 18.78
CA PHE A 439 -31.58 12.84 18.06
C PHE A 439 -32.37 11.90 18.98
N GLN A 440 -31.69 11.10 19.79
CA GLN A 440 -32.33 10.22 20.77
C GLN A 440 -33.04 11.01 21.89
N LEU A 441 -32.43 12.07 22.39
CA LEU A 441 -33.06 12.99 23.36
C LEU A 441 -34.33 13.62 22.79
N LYS A 442 -34.29 14.10 21.54
CA LYS A 442 -35.47 14.65 20.84
C LYS A 442 -36.59 13.62 20.69
N LYS A 443 -36.25 12.36 20.43
CA LYS A 443 -37.20 11.26 20.34
C LYS A 443 -37.88 10.97 21.69
N LEU A 444 -37.09 10.90 22.77
CA LEU A 444 -37.58 10.72 24.14
C LEU A 444 -38.47 11.89 24.63
N THR A 445 -38.18 13.13 24.22
CA THR A 445 -39.04 14.28 24.54
C THR A 445 -40.34 14.32 23.74
N LYS A 446 -40.39 13.67 22.56
CA LYS A 446 -41.63 13.57 21.75
C LYS A 446 -42.55 12.44 22.20
N GLU A 447 -42.03 11.44 22.90
CA GLU A 447 -42.83 10.34 23.48
C GLU A 447 -43.40 10.68 24.87
N ASN A 448 -43.00 11.83 25.46
CA ASN A 448 -43.45 12.32 26.77
C ASN A 448 -44.34 13.58 26.72
N VAL A 449 -44.87 13.92 25.54
CA VAL A 449 -45.91 14.96 25.32
C VAL A 449 -47.06 14.31 24.57
#